data_AF-A0A948DWT5-F1
#
_entry.id   AF-A0A948DWT5-F1
#
_cell.length_a   1.000
_cell.length_b   1.000
_cell.length_c   1.000
_cell.angle_alpha   90.00
_cell.angle_beta   90.00
_cell.angle_gamma   90.00
#
_symmetry.space_group_name_H-M   'P 1'
#
loop_
_entity.id
_entity.type
_entity.pdbx_description
1 polymer ?
#
loop_
_entity_poly.entity_id
_entity_poly.type
_entity_poly.pdbx_seq_one_letter_code
_entity_poly.pdbx_strand_id
1 'polypeptide(L)'
;MSDIGIQPELCQTDIGNKKVHREKQTSSRETTHLYGRIYPLRTLWIAADGICGKRLKPYLPELMRVMEEKKEIRLNRFLRRKLTRISAATIDRILTATKKQYQFKGKSTTKPGTLLRSTVAVRTFDDWNDVVPGFFETDLVAFCGESVHGEYINGFNLTDVATGWVCLEAVMGKGQYRVHQAIDRIRNRLFFSMKGLDPDNGTEFINWLMKRYCETYHITFTRIRPNRKNDNCYVEQKNYTVLRRFLGYARYETNEQLVIIKDIVSLVELYVNFFQPVMKLKTKERIGSRVKKTYDIAKTPYQRVLDSGVLTEENKTRIQTLYKTLNPMDLKRRINKLMEKLNKTLRYISIEATNT
;
A
#
# COMPACT_ATOMS: atom_id res chain seq x y z
N MET A 1 -35.62 101.32 5.65
CA MET A 1 -35.86 100.28 4.64
C MET A 1 -36.60 99.15 5.33
N SER A 2 -37.91 99.09 5.16
CA SER A 2 -38.72 97.90 5.44
C SER A 2 -38.64 96.95 4.25
N ASP A 3 -38.80 95.65 4.49
CA ASP A 3 -39.91 94.90 3.89
C ASP A 3 -40.04 93.51 4.55
N ILE A 4 -41.15 92.83 4.25
CA ILE A 4 -41.70 91.69 5.01
C ILE A 4 -41.80 90.47 4.09
N GLY A 5 -41.52 89.26 4.60
CA GLY A 5 -41.78 88.01 3.86
C GLY A 5 -41.61 86.77 4.73
N ILE A 6 -42.63 85.90 4.78
CA ILE A 6 -42.68 84.69 5.61
C ILE A 6 -43.33 83.52 4.82
N GLN A 7 -42.62 82.38 4.74
CA GLN A 7 -43.13 81.01 4.46
C GLN A 7 -43.78 80.70 3.07
N PRO A 8 -44.13 79.42 2.74
CA PRO A 8 -43.82 78.12 3.39
C PRO A 8 -43.36 76.96 2.43
N GLU A 9 -43.19 75.76 3.03
CA GLU A 9 -43.50 74.38 2.51
C GLU A 9 -42.37 73.35 2.20
N LEU A 10 -42.52 72.16 2.83
CA LEU A 10 -42.38 70.75 2.36
C LEU A 10 -41.13 70.27 1.55
N CYS A 11 -40.60 69.03 1.66
CA CYS A 11 -40.61 67.98 2.70
C CYS A 11 -39.57 66.85 2.37
N GLN A 12 -39.23 65.99 3.35
CA GLN A 12 -38.69 64.59 3.23
C GLN A 12 -37.34 64.25 2.54
N THR A 13 -36.35 63.88 3.39
CA THR A 13 -35.54 62.62 3.40
C THR A 13 -35.10 61.88 2.11
N ASP A 14 -33.78 61.73 1.89
CA ASP A 14 -32.94 60.49 2.00
C ASP A 14 -31.43 60.93 1.92
N ILE A 15 -30.31 60.20 1.80
CA ILE A 15 -29.93 58.77 1.66
C ILE A 15 -29.07 58.30 2.85
N GLY A 16 -29.43 57.17 3.47
CA GLY A 16 -28.56 56.43 4.38
C GLY A 16 -27.64 55.42 3.66
N ASN A 17 -26.32 55.63 3.70
CA ASN A 17 -25.35 54.87 2.89
C ASN A 17 -25.12 53.41 3.38
N LYS A 18 -25.93 52.46 2.89
CA LYS A 18 -25.91 51.03 3.27
C LYS A 18 -24.75 50.25 2.61
N LYS A 19 -23.87 49.66 3.42
CA LYS A 19 -22.86 48.68 2.97
C LYS A 19 -23.53 47.42 2.41
N VAL A 20 -23.28 47.12 1.13
CA VAL A 20 -23.79 45.91 0.46
C VAL A 20 -23.03 44.67 0.94
N HIS A 21 -23.63 43.92 1.87
CA HIS A 21 -23.17 42.56 2.17
C HIS A 21 -23.51 41.61 1.01
N ARG A 22 -22.49 41.20 0.25
CA ARG A 22 -22.61 40.05 -0.67
C ARG A 22 -22.74 38.77 0.13
N GLU A 23 -23.99 38.30 0.31
CA GLU A 23 -24.25 36.96 0.84
C GLU A 23 -23.57 35.90 -0.03
N LYS A 24 -22.73 35.07 0.58
CA LYS A 24 -22.29 33.83 -0.06
C LYS A 24 -23.44 32.84 -0.02
N GLN A 25 -24.13 32.65 -1.15
CA GLN A 25 -25.07 31.54 -1.32
C GLN A 25 -24.34 30.20 -1.07
N THR A 26 -24.44 29.69 0.16
CA THR A 26 -23.93 28.37 0.51
C THR A 26 -24.81 27.32 -0.18
N SER A 27 -24.23 26.57 -1.11
CA SER A 27 -24.92 25.62 -2.00
C SER A 27 -25.38 24.32 -1.30
N SER A 28 -26.11 24.45 -0.19
CA SER A 28 -26.59 23.35 0.64
C SER A 28 -27.37 22.30 -0.15
N ARG A 29 -28.17 22.75 -1.13
CA ARG A 29 -29.06 21.92 -1.98
C ARG A 29 -28.37 20.83 -2.82
N GLU A 30 -27.08 20.96 -3.17
CA GLU A 30 -26.36 19.86 -3.85
C GLU A 30 -25.94 18.72 -2.89
N THR A 31 -25.73 19.03 -1.60
CA THR A 31 -25.09 18.12 -0.64
C THR A 31 -25.91 16.84 -0.43
N THR A 32 -27.23 16.98 -0.31
CA THR A 32 -28.15 15.86 -0.06
C THR A 32 -28.12 14.82 -1.18
N HIS A 33 -28.02 15.25 -2.45
CA HIS A 33 -27.99 14.33 -3.58
C HIS A 33 -26.64 13.58 -3.74
N LEU A 34 -25.63 13.92 -2.93
CA LEU A 34 -24.34 13.22 -2.90
C LEU A 34 -24.36 11.96 -2.01
N TYR A 35 -25.06 12.00 -0.88
CA TYR A 35 -25.00 10.93 0.14
C TYR A 35 -25.56 9.59 -0.35
N GLY A 36 -26.69 9.58 -1.07
CA GLY A 36 -27.26 8.37 -1.67
C GLY A 36 -26.42 7.73 -2.79
N ARG A 37 -25.29 8.34 -3.19
CA ARG A 37 -24.44 7.89 -4.31
C ARG A 37 -23.04 7.41 -3.89
N ILE A 38 -22.79 7.21 -2.59
CA ILE A 38 -21.46 6.84 -2.06
C ILE A 38 -21.15 5.34 -2.21
N TYR A 39 -22.17 4.45 -2.26
CA TYR A 39 -21.98 2.99 -2.21
C TYR A 39 -20.92 2.44 -3.17
N PRO A 40 -20.90 2.74 -4.49
CA PRO A 40 -19.90 2.15 -5.37
C PRO A 40 -18.47 2.64 -5.09
N LEU A 41 -18.29 3.91 -4.70
CA LEU A 41 -16.97 4.45 -4.32
C LEU A 41 -16.48 3.81 -3.01
N ARG A 42 -17.39 3.54 -2.06
CA ARG A 42 -17.09 2.79 -0.83
C ARG A 42 -16.66 1.36 -1.15
N THR A 43 -17.39 0.62 -1.99
CA THR A 43 -17.02 -0.76 -2.37
C THR A 43 -15.69 -0.80 -3.11
N LEU A 44 -15.44 0.11 -4.05
CA LEU A 44 -14.14 0.25 -4.73
C LEU A 44 -13.01 0.55 -3.73
N TRP A 45 -13.22 1.46 -2.77
CA TRP A 45 -12.21 1.79 -1.75
C TRP A 45 -11.91 0.63 -0.79
N ILE A 46 -12.90 -0.21 -0.47
CA ILE A 46 -12.75 -1.43 0.33
C ILE A 46 -12.01 -2.52 -0.47
N ALA A 47 -12.33 -2.69 -1.75
CA ALA A 47 -11.66 -3.61 -2.67
C ALA A 47 -10.19 -3.22 -2.91
N ALA A 48 -9.88 -1.92 -2.88
CA ALA A 48 -8.52 -1.37 -2.87
C ALA A 48 -7.93 -1.19 -1.46
N ASP A 49 -8.55 -1.80 -0.44
CA ASP A 49 -8.03 -1.93 0.93
C ASP A 49 -7.58 -0.63 1.62
N GLY A 50 -8.38 0.43 1.44
CA GLY A 50 -8.31 1.64 2.25
C GLY A 50 -7.40 2.75 1.71
N ILE A 51 -6.77 2.57 0.54
CA ILE A 51 -5.80 3.51 -0.02
C ILE A 51 -6.32 4.95 -0.18
N CYS A 52 -5.41 5.93 -0.06
CA CYS A 52 -5.74 7.35 -0.20
C CYS A 52 -6.13 7.71 -1.64
N GLY A 53 -6.87 8.81 -1.79
CA GLY A 53 -7.40 9.29 -3.07
C GLY A 53 -6.31 9.54 -4.13
N LYS A 54 -5.09 9.91 -3.73
CA LYS A 54 -3.95 10.04 -4.67
C LYS A 54 -3.54 8.70 -5.31
N ARG A 55 -3.62 7.58 -4.56
CA ARG A 55 -3.35 6.22 -5.07
C ARG A 55 -4.58 5.61 -5.75
N LEU A 56 -5.78 5.83 -5.19
CA LEU A 56 -7.03 5.30 -5.76
C LEU A 56 -7.36 5.94 -7.11
N LYS A 57 -7.18 7.27 -7.26
CA LYS A 57 -7.64 8.02 -8.43
C LYS A 57 -7.16 7.48 -9.78
N PRO A 58 -5.85 7.27 -10.04
CA PRO A 58 -5.40 6.75 -11.33
C PRO A 58 -5.82 5.30 -11.56
N TYR A 59 -5.98 4.53 -10.48
CA TYR A 59 -6.33 3.11 -10.51
C TYR A 59 -7.84 2.84 -10.64
N LEU A 60 -8.71 3.82 -10.34
CA LEU A 60 -10.16 3.69 -10.43
C LEU A 60 -10.69 3.06 -11.74
N PRO A 61 -10.24 3.45 -12.96
CA PRO A 61 -10.81 2.91 -14.20
C PRO A 61 -10.62 1.40 -14.34
N GLU A 62 -9.44 0.90 -13.98
CA GLU A 62 -9.10 -0.52 -14.02
C GLU A 62 -9.82 -1.30 -12.90
N LEU A 63 -9.83 -0.77 -11.68
CA LEU A 63 -10.54 -1.39 -10.56
C LEU A 63 -12.05 -1.47 -10.82
N MET A 64 -12.64 -0.44 -11.44
CA MET A 64 -14.04 -0.45 -11.86
C MET A 64 -14.28 -1.57 -12.88
N ARG A 65 -13.45 -1.68 -13.93
CA ARG A 65 -13.51 -2.75 -14.93
C ARG A 65 -13.48 -4.14 -14.27
N VAL A 66 -12.48 -4.43 -13.42
CA VAL A 66 -12.36 -5.73 -12.74
C VAL A 66 -13.57 -6.02 -11.85
N MET A 67 -14.02 -5.05 -11.05
CA MET A 67 -15.12 -5.25 -10.11
C MET A 67 -16.46 -5.48 -10.81
N GLU A 68 -16.64 -4.97 -12.03
CA GLU A 68 -17.80 -5.24 -12.88
C GLU A 68 -17.70 -6.60 -13.59
N GLU A 69 -16.54 -6.94 -14.16
CA GLU A 69 -16.26 -8.27 -14.75
C GLU A 69 -16.47 -9.40 -13.73
N LYS A 70 -16.08 -9.17 -12.48
CA LYS A 70 -16.28 -10.09 -11.35
C LYS A 70 -17.64 -9.97 -10.68
N LYS A 71 -18.55 -9.13 -11.21
CA LYS A 71 -19.94 -8.92 -10.75
C LYS A 71 -20.08 -8.42 -9.30
N GLU A 72 -19.00 -7.94 -8.68
CA GLU A 72 -18.96 -7.39 -7.31
C GLU A 72 -19.59 -5.98 -7.24
N ILE A 73 -19.67 -5.26 -8.37
CA ILE A 73 -20.45 -4.01 -8.51
C ILE A 73 -21.21 -3.96 -9.85
N ARG A 74 -22.22 -3.10 -9.93
CA ARG A 74 -22.88 -2.69 -11.19
C ARG A 74 -22.81 -1.16 -11.30
N LEU A 75 -22.28 -0.61 -12.40
CA LEU A 75 -22.20 0.83 -12.61
C LEU A 75 -22.98 1.28 -13.85
N ASN A 76 -23.97 2.15 -13.66
CA ASN A 76 -24.63 2.82 -14.78
C ASN A 76 -23.69 3.90 -15.41
N ARG A 77 -24.02 4.32 -16.65
CA ARG A 77 -23.22 5.26 -17.46
C ARG A 77 -22.92 6.58 -16.71
N PHE A 78 -23.88 7.08 -15.93
CA PHE A 78 -23.74 8.29 -15.11
C PHE A 78 -22.72 8.10 -13.97
N LEU A 79 -22.83 7.01 -13.21
CA LEU A 79 -21.91 6.68 -12.12
C LEU A 79 -20.48 6.45 -12.64
N ARG A 80 -20.31 5.73 -13.76
CA ARG A 80 -19.00 5.56 -14.42
C ARG A 80 -18.39 6.92 -14.77
N ARG A 81 -19.13 7.81 -15.45
CA ARG A 81 -18.66 9.16 -15.81
C ARG A 81 -18.31 10.01 -14.58
N LYS A 82 -19.06 9.91 -13.47
CA LYS A 82 -18.77 10.64 -12.23
C LYS A 82 -17.51 10.12 -11.52
N LEU A 83 -17.33 8.80 -11.43
CA LEU A 83 -16.12 8.16 -10.86
C LEU A 83 -14.87 8.39 -11.72
N THR A 84 -15.02 8.43 -13.05
CA THR A 84 -13.90 8.76 -13.96
C THR A 84 -13.46 10.22 -13.83
N ARG A 85 -14.36 11.15 -13.47
CA ARG A 85 -14.08 12.60 -13.36
C ARG A 85 -13.77 13.13 -11.95
N ILE A 86 -14.13 12.42 -10.86
CA ILE A 86 -13.86 12.84 -9.47
C ILE A 86 -12.36 13.12 -9.23
N SER A 87 -12.01 14.15 -8.43
CA SER A 87 -10.60 14.42 -8.07
C SER A 87 -10.12 13.54 -6.91
N ALA A 88 -8.79 13.38 -6.76
CA ALA A 88 -8.18 12.68 -5.63
C ALA A 88 -8.61 13.27 -4.27
N ALA A 89 -8.61 14.61 -4.14
CA ALA A 89 -9.05 15.29 -2.91
C ALA A 89 -10.57 15.10 -2.66
N THR A 90 -11.38 15.03 -3.72
CA THR A 90 -12.82 14.77 -3.60
C THR A 90 -13.11 13.33 -3.17
N ILE A 91 -12.33 12.35 -3.65
CA ILE A 91 -12.37 10.95 -3.15
C ILE A 91 -12.09 10.94 -1.64
N ASP A 92 -10.97 11.55 -1.22
CA ASP A 92 -10.58 11.54 0.18
C ASP A 92 -11.59 12.24 1.09
N ARG A 93 -12.21 13.34 0.62
CA ARG A 93 -13.28 14.08 1.30
C ARG A 93 -14.56 13.24 1.46
N ILE A 94 -15.07 12.64 0.38
CA ILE A 94 -16.30 11.83 0.42
C ILE A 94 -16.14 10.63 1.35
N LEU A 95 -14.97 9.98 1.32
CA LEU A 95 -14.69 8.80 2.14
C LEU A 95 -14.39 9.13 3.62
N THR A 96 -14.44 10.39 4.06
CA THR A 96 -14.08 10.77 5.45
C THR A 96 -14.93 10.03 6.50
N ALA A 97 -16.25 9.96 6.30
CA ALA A 97 -17.15 9.24 7.22
C ALA A 97 -16.89 7.73 7.18
N THR A 98 -16.72 7.17 5.97
CA THR A 98 -16.41 5.74 5.77
C THR A 98 -15.07 5.37 6.42
N LYS A 99 -14.04 6.22 6.31
CA LYS A 99 -12.74 6.01 6.96
C LYS A 99 -12.85 5.94 8.49
N LYS A 100 -13.69 6.78 9.10
CA LYS A 100 -13.97 6.70 10.55
C LYS A 100 -14.69 5.38 10.90
N GLN A 101 -15.68 4.97 10.12
CA GLN A 101 -16.44 3.72 10.34
C GLN A 101 -15.60 2.45 10.11
N TYR A 102 -14.64 2.47 9.20
CA TYR A 102 -13.77 1.31 8.89
C TYR A 102 -12.51 1.23 9.77
N GLN A 103 -12.38 2.07 10.80
CA GLN A 103 -11.39 1.90 11.88
C GLN A 103 -11.82 0.79 12.86
N PHE A 104 -12.07 -0.41 12.35
CA PHE A 104 -12.27 -1.59 13.17
C PHE A 104 -10.94 -1.98 13.84
N LYS A 105 -10.90 -1.82 15.18
CA LYS A 105 -9.86 -2.26 16.11
C LYS A 105 -8.41 -1.92 15.71
N GLY A 106 -7.95 -0.76 16.18
CA GLY A 106 -6.52 -0.41 16.13
C GLY A 106 -6.23 1.08 16.22
N LYS A 107 -6.36 1.69 17.41
CA LYS A 107 -5.58 2.89 17.72
C LYS A 107 -4.12 2.46 17.90
N SER A 108 -3.37 2.41 16.80
CA SER A 108 -1.96 2.05 16.83
C SER A 108 -1.17 3.12 17.59
N THR A 109 -0.84 2.83 18.85
CA THR A 109 0.04 3.66 19.70
C THR A 109 1.46 3.68 19.14
N THR A 110 1.89 2.58 18.53
CA THR A 110 3.03 2.52 17.61
C THR A 110 2.74 3.31 16.34
N LYS A 111 3.14 4.59 16.31
CA LYS A 111 3.46 5.26 15.04
C LYS A 111 4.56 4.43 14.35
N PRO A 112 4.50 4.14 13.03
CA PRO A 112 5.70 3.69 12.32
C PRO A 112 6.78 4.76 12.51
N GLY A 113 8.01 4.32 12.84
CA GLY A 113 9.03 5.13 13.50
C GLY A 113 9.18 6.55 12.94
N THR A 114 8.81 7.55 13.74
CA THR A 114 8.81 8.98 13.32
C THR A 114 10.16 9.67 13.52
N LEU A 115 11.20 8.93 13.88
CA LEU A 115 12.56 9.44 14.11
C LEU A 115 13.43 9.28 12.85
N LEU A 116 14.24 10.31 12.56
CA LEU A 116 15.34 10.33 11.58
C LEU A 116 15.02 10.20 10.07
N ARG A 117 13.77 10.34 9.61
CA ARG A 117 13.42 10.39 8.16
C ARG A 117 13.55 11.77 7.47
N SER A 118 14.07 12.80 8.14
CA SER A 118 14.05 14.20 7.68
C SER A 118 15.39 14.81 7.24
N THR A 119 16.54 14.20 7.56
CA THR A 119 17.85 14.88 7.43
C THR A 119 18.88 14.08 6.64
N VAL A 120 19.70 14.76 5.83
CA VAL A 120 20.85 14.25 5.07
C VAL A 120 20.50 13.33 3.87
N ALA A 121 21.50 13.02 3.04
CA ALA A 121 21.36 12.42 1.72
C ALA A 121 21.49 10.89 1.70
N VAL A 122 20.57 10.26 0.97
CA VAL A 122 20.81 8.94 0.34
C VAL A 122 21.92 9.15 -0.70
N ARG A 123 22.83 8.20 -0.85
CA ARG A 123 23.98 8.35 -1.75
C ARG A 123 23.54 8.16 -3.21
N THR A 124 24.09 8.98 -4.11
CA THR A 124 23.96 8.94 -5.58
C THR A 124 22.53 8.74 -6.11
N PHE A 125 21.87 9.87 -6.39
CA PHE A 125 20.56 9.91 -7.09
C PHE A 125 20.71 9.82 -8.62
N ASP A 126 21.94 9.70 -9.09
CA ASP A 126 22.36 10.04 -10.46
C ASP A 126 22.36 8.82 -11.41
N ASP A 127 22.45 7.60 -10.88
CA ASP A 127 22.40 6.34 -11.65
C ASP A 127 20.96 5.83 -11.91
N TRP A 128 19.93 6.52 -11.40
CA TRP A 128 18.56 5.97 -11.31
C TRP A 128 17.67 6.16 -12.55
N ASN A 129 18.26 6.38 -13.73
CA ASN A 129 17.50 6.40 -15.00
C ASN A 129 17.10 4.99 -15.47
N ASP A 130 17.94 3.97 -15.24
CA ASP A 130 17.84 2.65 -15.87
C ASP A 130 17.63 1.48 -14.89
N VAL A 131 16.92 1.70 -13.77
CA VAL A 131 16.63 0.61 -12.82
C VAL A 131 15.57 -0.35 -13.35
N VAL A 132 16.06 -1.36 -14.07
CA VAL A 132 15.29 -2.49 -14.59
C VAL A 132 14.79 -3.43 -13.47
N PRO A 133 13.62 -4.07 -13.64
CA PRO A 133 13.17 -5.12 -12.73
C PRO A 133 14.12 -6.32 -12.68
N GLY A 134 14.12 -7.00 -11.54
CA GLY A 134 14.93 -8.18 -11.22
C GLY A 134 15.85 -8.02 -10.00
N PHE A 135 15.96 -6.81 -9.44
CA PHE A 135 16.78 -6.52 -8.25
C PHE A 135 15.87 -6.40 -7.02
N PHE A 136 16.11 -7.23 -6.00
CA PHE A 136 15.25 -7.33 -4.82
C PHE A 136 15.99 -7.01 -3.51
N GLU A 137 15.41 -6.11 -2.71
CA GLU A 137 15.72 -5.99 -1.28
C GLU A 137 15.07 -7.17 -0.51
N THR A 138 15.73 -7.73 0.50
CA THR A 138 15.24 -8.91 1.24
C THR A 138 15.36 -8.79 2.76
N ASP A 139 14.31 -9.18 3.49
CA ASP A 139 14.27 -9.16 4.97
C ASP A 139 13.39 -10.28 5.58
N LEU A 140 13.63 -10.62 6.85
CA LEU A 140 12.84 -11.55 7.68
C LEU A 140 12.05 -10.83 8.77
N VAL A 141 10.73 -10.98 8.74
CA VAL A 141 9.80 -10.47 9.76
C VAL A 141 9.52 -11.57 10.78
N ALA A 142 10.13 -11.46 11.96
CA ALA A 142 9.92 -12.38 13.08
C ALA A 142 8.49 -12.34 13.65
N PHE A 143 7.81 -13.48 13.71
CA PHE A 143 6.55 -13.66 14.45
C PHE A 143 6.82 -14.37 15.77
N CYS A 144 7.56 -13.69 16.65
CA CYS A 144 8.03 -14.19 17.94
C CYS A 144 7.15 -13.76 19.13
N GLY A 145 6.19 -12.86 18.92
CA GLY A 145 5.51 -12.18 20.03
C GLY A 145 6.49 -11.37 20.86
N GLU A 146 6.38 -11.48 22.18
CA GLU A 146 7.20 -10.72 23.15
C GLU A 146 8.53 -11.41 23.51
N SER A 147 8.74 -12.66 23.07
CA SER A 147 9.95 -13.45 23.41
C SER A 147 10.65 -13.97 22.16
N VAL A 148 11.96 -13.71 22.06
CA VAL A 148 12.83 -14.24 20.99
C VAL A 148 13.39 -15.65 21.29
N HIS A 149 12.93 -16.30 22.37
CA HIS A 149 13.34 -17.66 22.73
C HIS A 149 12.65 -18.73 21.86
N GLY A 150 13.28 -19.91 21.77
CA GLY A 150 12.79 -21.05 20.99
C GLY A 150 12.82 -20.84 19.47
N GLU A 151 12.26 -21.79 18.74
CA GLU A 151 12.04 -21.65 17.29
C GLU A 151 10.62 -21.09 17.03
N TYR A 152 10.51 -20.17 16.08
CA TYR A 152 9.27 -19.50 15.68
C TYR A 152 9.30 -19.16 14.19
N ILE A 153 8.14 -18.83 13.63
CA ILE A 153 7.96 -18.57 12.21
C ILE A 153 8.46 -17.17 11.84
N ASN A 154 9.21 -17.08 10.76
CA ASN A 154 9.64 -15.83 10.14
C ASN A 154 8.96 -15.69 8.78
N GLY A 155 8.29 -14.55 8.56
CA GLY A 155 7.77 -14.17 7.25
C GLY A 155 8.89 -13.58 6.42
N PHE A 156 9.12 -14.12 5.23
CA PHE A 156 10.17 -13.67 4.33
C PHE A 156 9.58 -12.78 3.24
N ASN A 157 10.25 -11.65 2.95
CA ASN A 157 9.78 -10.66 1.98
C ASN A 157 10.91 -10.26 1.02
N LEU A 158 10.71 -10.49 -0.27
CA LEU A 158 11.48 -9.94 -1.38
C LEU A 158 10.71 -8.76 -1.99
N THR A 159 11.36 -7.61 -2.18
CA THR A 159 10.75 -6.44 -2.83
C THR A 159 11.60 -5.94 -3.99
N ASP A 160 11.08 -6.06 -5.22
CA ASP A 160 11.72 -5.55 -6.44
C ASP A 160 11.79 -4.02 -6.43
N VAL A 161 12.99 -3.46 -6.57
CA VAL A 161 13.19 -2.01 -6.35
C VAL A 161 12.74 -1.16 -7.56
N ALA A 162 12.59 -1.73 -8.75
CA ALA A 162 12.03 -1.04 -9.92
C ALA A 162 10.50 -0.86 -9.79
N THR A 163 9.78 -1.98 -9.70
CA THR A 163 8.31 -2.06 -9.78
C THR A 163 7.63 -1.99 -8.42
N GLY A 164 8.33 -2.39 -7.34
CA GLY A 164 7.71 -2.65 -6.05
C GLY A 164 6.91 -3.96 -6.02
N TRP A 165 7.18 -4.90 -6.93
CA TRP A 165 6.67 -6.28 -6.88
C TRP A 165 7.19 -6.95 -5.62
N VAL A 166 6.32 -7.68 -4.93
CA VAL A 166 6.61 -8.36 -3.68
C VAL A 166 6.57 -9.86 -3.91
N CYS A 167 7.49 -10.61 -3.32
CA CYS A 167 7.35 -12.06 -3.19
C CYS A 167 7.47 -12.45 -1.72
N LEU A 168 6.54 -13.29 -1.25
CA LEU A 168 6.42 -13.69 0.14
C LEU A 168 6.60 -15.19 0.32
N GLU A 169 7.21 -15.55 1.44
CA GLU A 169 7.33 -16.93 1.92
C GLU A 169 7.19 -16.93 3.46
N ALA A 170 7.11 -18.12 4.04
CA ALA A 170 7.22 -18.29 5.49
C ALA A 170 8.09 -19.50 5.81
N VAL A 171 8.98 -19.34 6.79
CA VAL A 171 9.95 -20.36 7.20
C VAL A 171 9.90 -20.54 8.71
N MET A 172 10.10 -21.77 9.18
CA MET A 172 10.31 -22.04 10.60
C MET A 172 11.76 -21.70 10.97
N GLY A 173 11.95 -20.96 12.05
CA GLY A 173 13.27 -20.43 12.46
C GLY A 173 13.91 -19.53 11.41
N LYS A 174 15.23 -19.33 11.54
CA LYS A 174 16.06 -18.52 10.62
C LYS A 174 17.26 -19.30 10.04
N GLY A 175 17.14 -20.63 9.96
CA GLY A 175 18.19 -21.50 9.44
C GLY A 175 18.47 -21.25 7.96
N GLN A 176 19.75 -21.03 7.62
CA GLN A 176 20.24 -20.64 6.28
C GLN A 176 19.66 -21.50 5.15
N TYR A 177 19.60 -22.83 5.34
CA TYR A 177 19.03 -23.77 4.37
C TYR A 177 17.54 -23.52 4.07
N ARG A 178 16.73 -23.23 5.10
CA ARG A 178 15.29 -22.96 4.95
C ARG A 178 15.04 -21.62 4.25
N VAL A 179 15.88 -20.61 4.52
CA VAL A 179 15.87 -19.30 3.85
C VAL A 179 16.27 -19.44 2.38
N HIS A 180 17.35 -20.19 2.09
CA HIS A 180 17.76 -20.53 0.73
C HIS A 180 16.66 -21.24 -0.05
N GLN A 181 16.00 -22.26 0.53
CA GLN A 181 14.85 -22.92 -0.09
C GLN A 181 13.66 -21.97 -0.35
N ALA A 182 13.47 -20.93 0.47
CA ALA A 182 12.44 -19.93 0.24
C ALA A 182 12.79 -18.99 -0.94
N ILE A 183 14.05 -18.58 -1.05
CA ILE A 183 14.57 -17.81 -2.20
C ILE A 183 14.41 -18.61 -3.50
N ASP A 184 14.74 -19.91 -3.50
CA ASP A 184 14.61 -20.78 -4.68
C ASP A 184 13.14 -20.98 -5.10
N ARG A 185 12.24 -21.23 -4.14
CA ARG A 185 10.79 -21.26 -4.42
C ARG A 185 10.28 -19.94 -5.01
N ILE A 186 10.73 -18.79 -4.51
CA ILE A 186 10.37 -17.49 -5.07
C ILE A 186 10.92 -17.34 -6.50
N ARG A 187 12.21 -17.60 -6.72
CA ARG A 187 12.84 -17.48 -8.05
C ARG A 187 12.10 -18.31 -9.09
N ASN A 188 11.79 -19.57 -8.78
CA ASN A 188 11.16 -20.50 -9.71
C ASN A 188 9.69 -20.15 -10.04
N ARG A 189 9.05 -19.27 -9.25
CA ARG A 189 7.67 -18.79 -9.48
C ARG A 189 7.56 -17.32 -9.91
N LEU A 190 8.67 -16.62 -10.11
CA LEU A 190 8.68 -15.27 -10.70
C LEU A 190 8.27 -15.29 -12.19
N PHE A 191 7.88 -14.12 -12.70
CA PHE A 191 7.57 -13.89 -14.12
C PHE A 191 8.73 -13.26 -14.91
N PHE A 192 9.80 -12.86 -14.22
CA PHE A 192 10.98 -12.20 -14.75
C PHE A 192 12.22 -12.63 -13.95
N SER A 193 13.41 -12.58 -14.57
CA SER A 193 14.64 -13.06 -13.97
C SER A 193 15.01 -12.30 -12.69
N MET A 194 15.42 -13.04 -11.66
CA MET A 194 16.09 -12.51 -10.48
C MET A 194 17.54 -12.17 -10.86
N LYS A 195 17.86 -10.88 -10.99
CA LYS A 195 19.16 -10.34 -11.39
C LYS A 195 20.05 -9.97 -10.20
N GLY A 196 19.45 -9.70 -9.04
CA GLY A 196 20.20 -9.40 -7.83
C GLY A 196 19.39 -9.48 -6.55
N LEU A 197 20.10 -9.72 -5.45
CA LEU A 197 19.58 -9.81 -4.08
C LEU A 197 20.45 -8.92 -3.19
N ASP A 198 19.82 -7.95 -2.52
CA ASP A 198 20.45 -7.15 -1.47
C ASP A 198 19.79 -7.51 -0.12
N PRO A 199 20.36 -8.47 0.63
CA PRO A 199 19.88 -8.81 1.96
C PRO A 199 20.39 -7.84 3.01
N ASP A 200 19.66 -7.77 4.13
CA ASP A 200 20.22 -7.15 5.33
C ASP A 200 21.40 -7.96 5.90
N ASN A 201 22.11 -7.38 6.87
CA ASN A 201 23.38 -7.90 7.41
C ASN A 201 23.27 -9.21 8.25
N GLY A 202 22.19 -9.98 8.08
CA GLY A 202 21.91 -11.22 8.81
C GLY A 202 22.72 -12.43 8.33
N THR A 203 23.19 -13.22 9.28
CA THR A 203 23.89 -14.52 9.11
C THR A 203 23.08 -15.57 8.34
N GLU A 204 21.76 -15.46 8.38
CA GLU A 204 20.76 -16.20 7.61
C GLU A 204 20.93 -16.03 6.09
N PHE A 205 21.43 -14.87 5.64
CA PHE A 205 21.68 -14.54 4.24
C PHE A 205 23.16 -14.55 3.89
N ILE A 206 24.01 -13.95 4.74
CA ILE A 206 25.44 -13.80 4.46
C ILE A 206 26.17 -15.09 4.84
N ASN A 207 26.20 -16.04 3.91
CA ASN A 207 26.84 -17.36 4.08
C ASN A 207 27.25 -17.98 2.73
N TRP A 208 28.11 -19.00 2.78
CA TRP A 208 28.67 -19.67 1.61
C TRP A 208 27.63 -20.39 0.74
N LEU A 209 26.54 -20.90 1.34
CA LEU A 209 25.43 -21.51 0.60
C LEU A 209 24.74 -20.46 -0.30
N MET A 210 24.42 -19.28 0.26
CA MET A 210 23.83 -18.19 -0.50
C MET A 210 24.77 -17.64 -1.58
N LYS A 211 26.07 -17.46 -1.25
CA LYS A 211 27.08 -17.00 -2.21
C LYS A 211 27.17 -17.95 -3.41
N ARG A 212 27.34 -19.26 -3.18
CA ARG A 212 27.43 -20.27 -4.24
C ARG A 212 26.15 -20.33 -5.08
N TYR A 213 24.98 -20.22 -4.45
CA TYR A 213 23.71 -20.17 -5.16
C TYR A 213 23.63 -18.96 -6.09
N CYS A 214 24.00 -17.78 -5.61
CA CYS A 214 24.01 -16.56 -6.43
C CYS A 214 25.01 -16.66 -7.59
N GLU A 215 26.20 -17.23 -7.35
CA GLU A 215 27.19 -17.51 -8.41
C GLU A 215 26.63 -18.47 -9.49
N THR A 216 26.04 -19.59 -9.05
CA THR A 216 25.48 -20.65 -9.90
C THR A 216 24.38 -20.13 -10.84
N TYR A 217 23.55 -19.21 -10.34
CA TYR A 217 22.41 -18.68 -11.08
C TYR A 217 22.61 -17.24 -11.58
N HIS A 218 23.85 -16.75 -11.52
CA HIS A 218 24.28 -15.42 -11.99
C HIS A 218 23.46 -14.26 -11.40
N ILE A 219 23.10 -14.41 -10.12
CA ILE A 219 22.41 -13.40 -9.32
C ILE A 219 23.45 -12.48 -8.69
N THR A 220 23.33 -11.17 -8.89
CA THR A 220 24.19 -10.17 -8.26
C THR A 220 23.93 -10.14 -6.75
N PHE A 221 24.85 -10.66 -5.95
CA PHE A 221 24.74 -10.69 -4.49
C PHE A 221 25.47 -9.49 -3.88
N THR A 222 24.73 -8.50 -3.41
CA THR A 222 25.29 -7.29 -2.78
C THR A 222 25.24 -7.38 -1.25
N ARG A 223 25.81 -6.39 -0.58
CA ARG A 223 25.74 -6.25 0.88
C ARG A 223 25.61 -4.78 1.26
N ILE A 224 24.56 -4.45 2.01
CA ILE A 224 24.35 -3.14 2.64
C ILE A 224 25.59 -2.74 3.44
N ARG A 225 26.09 -1.51 3.18
CA ARG A 225 27.33 -1.01 3.79
C ARG A 225 27.13 -0.85 5.31
N PRO A 226 28.08 -1.32 6.15
CA PRO A 226 27.96 -1.18 7.60
C PRO A 226 27.76 0.29 8.00
N ASN A 227 26.90 0.50 9.00
CA ASN A 227 26.46 1.80 9.50
C ASN A 227 25.60 2.67 8.54
N ARG A 228 24.94 2.10 7.52
CA ARG A 228 23.82 2.76 6.80
C ARG A 228 22.50 1.98 6.89
N LYS A 229 21.73 2.24 7.96
CA LYS A 229 20.36 1.70 8.21
C LYS A 229 19.26 2.23 7.25
N ASN A 230 19.61 2.74 6.07
CA ASN A 230 18.67 3.42 5.16
C ASN A 230 18.53 2.75 3.80
N ASP A 231 19.30 1.70 3.54
CA ASP A 231 19.44 1.14 2.20
C ASP A 231 18.26 0.18 1.88
N ASN A 232 17.77 -0.60 2.86
CA ASN A 232 16.59 -1.49 2.78
C ASN A 232 15.20 -0.80 2.87
N CYS A 233 15.09 0.46 2.40
CA CYS A 233 13.94 1.31 2.68
C CYS A 233 12.63 0.85 2.00
N TYR A 234 12.68 0.06 0.92
CA TYR A 234 11.48 -0.44 0.25
C TYR A 234 10.97 -1.73 0.89
N VAL A 235 11.86 -2.66 1.26
CA VAL A 235 11.48 -3.88 1.98
C VAL A 235 10.94 -3.57 3.38
N GLU A 236 11.55 -2.65 4.14
CA GLU A 236 11.01 -2.15 5.42
C GLU A 236 9.54 -1.72 5.31
N GLN A 237 9.23 -0.90 4.29
CA GLN A 237 7.90 -0.36 4.09
C GLN A 237 6.90 -1.46 3.73
N LYS A 238 7.34 -2.47 2.97
CA LYS A 238 6.53 -3.64 2.61
C LYS A 238 6.33 -4.58 3.81
N ASN A 239 7.33 -4.80 4.65
CA ASN A 239 7.20 -5.59 5.89
C ASN A 239 6.06 -5.10 6.78
N TYR A 240 5.98 -3.77 7.00
CA TYR A 240 4.84 -3.19 7.71
C TYR A 240 3.52 -3.34 6.94
N THR A 241 3.50 -2.96 5.66
CA THR A 241 2.24 -2.85 4.88
C THR A 241 1.68 -4.16 4.33
N VAL A 242 2.47 -5.24 4.34
CA VAL A 242 2.16 -6.54 3.70
C VAL A 242 2.24 -7.71 4.67
N LEU A 243 3.23 -7.79 5.56
CA LEU A 243 3.32 -8.85 6.56
C LEU A 243 2.63 -8.44 7.88
N ARG A 244 3.14 -7.40 8.57
CA ARG A 244 2.58 -6.95 9.86
C ARG A 244 1.13 -6.49 9.76
N ARG A 245 0.70 -5.91 8.63
CA ARG A 245 -0.69 -5.47 8.43
C ARG A 245 -1.70 -6.63 8.45
N PHE A 246 -1.30 -7.81 7.99
CA PHE A 246 -2.19 -8.97 7.88
C PHE A 246 -1.99 -9.95 9.03
N LEU A 247 -0.74 -10.31 9.34
CA LEU A 247 -0.35 -11.30 10.34
C LEU A 247 -0.06 -10.70 11.73
N GLY A 248 0.01 -9.37 11.85
CA GLY A 248 0.23 -8.70 13.13
C GLY A 248 1.60 -8.96 13.76
N TYR A 249 1.60 -9.07 15.09
CA TYR A 249 2.78 -9.22 15.94
C TYR A 249 2.70 -10.45 16.87
N ALA A 250 1.74 -11.35 16.63
CA ALA A 250 1.59 -12.56 17.42
C ALA A 250 2.83 -13.48 17.29
N ARG A 251 2.98 -14.38 18.27
CA ARG A 251 3.92 -15.50 18.17
C ARG A 251 3.28 -16.62 17.35
N TYR A 252 4.03 -17.21 16.42
CA TYR A 252 3.63 -18.43 15.72
C TYR A 252 4.81 -19.41 15.69
N GLU A 253 4.57 -20.66 16.07
CA GLU A 253 5.62 -21.67 16.27
C GLU A 253 5.21 -23.11 15.90
N THR A 254 3.94 -23.36 15.53
CA THR A 254 3.50 -24.71 15.12
C THR A 254 3.59 -24.93 13.61
N ASN A 255 3.75 -26.19 13.19
CA ASN A 255 3.73 -26.54 11.76
C ASN A 255 2.36 -26.27 11.11
N GLU A 256 1.25 -26.36 11.85
CA GLU A 256 -0.07 -25.98 11.32
C GLU A 256 -0.13 -24.49 11.01
N GLN A 257 0.36 -23.65 11.93
CA GLN A 257 0.47 -22.20 11.71
C GLN A 257 1.34 -21.89 10.49
N LEU A 258 2.45 -22.61 10.27
CA LEU A 258 3.30 -22.42 9.10
C LEU A 258 2.58 -22.69 7.77
N VAL A 259 1.74 -23.75 7.70
CA VAL A 259 0.94 -24.03 6.50
C VAL A 259 -0.09 -22.91 6.28
N ILE A 260 -0.84 -22.53 7.30
CA ILE A 260 -1.87 -21.48 7.20
C ILE A 260 -1.24 -20.13 6.80
N ILE A 261 -0.07 -19.80 7.35
CA ILE A 261 0.66 -18.56 7.01
C ILE A 261 1.15 -18.59 5.57
N LYS A 262 1.65 -19.73 5.06
CA LYS A 262 2.02 -19.89 3.63
C LYS A 262 0.83 -19.65 2.70
N ASP A 263 -0.35 -20.17 3.03
CA ASP A 263 -1.58 -19.92 2.27
C ASP A 263 -1.97 -18.42 2.30
N ILE A 264 -1.89 -17.78 3.48
CA ILE A 264 -2.18 -16.35 3.65
C ILE A 264 -1.24 -15.51 2.79
N VAL A 265 0.09 -15.69 2.91
CA VAL A 265 1.05 -14.83 2.21
C VAL A 265 0.98 -15.03 0.70
N SER A 266 0.68 -16.25 0.22
CA SER A 266 0.44 -16.52 -1.20
C SER A 266 -0.75 -15.71 -1.76
N LEU A 267 -1.85 -15.58 -1.00
CA LEU A 267 -2.99 -14.76 -1.40
C LEU A 267 -2.73 -13.25 -1.23
N VAL A 268 -1.99 -12.86 -0.20
CA VAL A 268 -1.59 -11.46 0.03
C VAL A 268 -0.66 -10.96 -1.08
N GLU A 269 0.24 -11.80 -1.58
CA GLU A 269 1.11 -11.49 -2.73
C GLU A 269 0.28 -11.18 -3.99
N LEU A 270 -0.65 -12.08 -4.33
CA LEU A 270 -1.60 -11.86 -5.44
C LEU A 270 -2.42 -10.59 -5.23
N TYR A 271 -2.85 -10.31 -3.99
CA TYR A 271 -3.61 -9.11 -3.69
C TYR A 271 -2.80 -7.83 -3.86
N VAL A 272 -1.55 -7.80 -3.36
CA VAL A 272 -0.68 -6.62 -3.38
C VAL A 272 -0.14 -6.35 -4.79
N ASN A 273 0.35 -7.36 -5.50
CA ASN A 273 1.00 -7.15 -6.79
C ASN A 273 0.02 -6.73 -7.88
N PHE A 274 -1.19 -7.30 -7.89
CA PHE A 274 -2.18 -7.04 -8.93
C PHE A 274 -3.18 -5.93 -8.58
N PHE A 275 -3.40 -5.61 -7.29
CA PHE A 275 -4.47 -4.68 -6.88
C PHE A 275 -4.06 -3.54 -5.92
N GLN A 276 -2.80 -3.43 -5.51
CA GLN A 276 -2.31 -2.30 -4.71
C GLN A 276 -1.42 -1.34 -5.52
N PRO A 277 -1.97 -0.24 -6.09
CA PRO A 277 -1.19 0.74 -6.85
C PRO A 277 -0.18 1.47 -5.95
N VAL A 278 1.09 1.50 -6.32
CA VAL A 278 2.18 2.17 -5.59
C VAL A 278 2.67 3.40 -6.35
N MET A 279 3.20 4.39 -5.62
CA MET A 279 3.89 5.56 -6.19
C MET A 279 5.39 5.40 -5.90
N LYS A 280 6.23 5.70 -6.89
CA LYS A 280 7.69 5.81 -6.78
C LYS A 280 8.08 7.30 -6.70
N LEU A 281 9.21 7.58 -6.05
CA LEU A 281 9.76 8.94 -5.94
C LEU A 281 10.48 9.28 -7.25
N LYS A 282 10.17 10.42 -7.88
CA LYS A 282 10.86 10.93 -9.08
C LYS A 282 11.95 11.93 -8.74
N THR A 283 11.63 12.97 -7.96
CA THR A 283 12.61 14.02 -7.58
C THR A 283 12.54 14.33 -6.08
N LYS A 284 13.69 14.74 -5.52
CA LYS A 284 13.85 15.13 -4.11
C LYS A 284 14.64 16.45 -4.03
N GLU A 285 13.97 17.56 -4.34
CA GLU A 285 14.58 18.90 -4.31
C GLU A 285 14.66 19.42 -2.86
N ARG A 286 15.80 19.99 -2.46
CA ARG A 286 15.95 20.70 -1.18
C ARG A 286 15.89 22.20 -1.41
N ILE A 287 14.89 22.85 -0.80
CA ILE A 287 14.64 24.28 -0.88
C ILE A 287 14.86 24.85 0.53
N GLY A 288 16.10 25.21 0.83
CA GLY A 288 16.55 25.61 2.17
C GLY A 288 16.35 24.52 3.21
N SER A 289 15.49 24.78 4.21
CA SER A 289 15.12 23.81 5.25
C SER A 289 14.05 22.79 4.80
N ARG A 290 13.36 23.03 3.67
CA ARG A 290 12.25 22.18 3.19
C ARG A 290 12.73 21.19 2.13
N VAL A 291 12.16 19.98 2.13
CA VAL A 291 12.39 18.96 1.09
C VAL A 291 11.11 18.74 0.31
N LYS A 292 11.11 19.12 -0.97
CA LYS A 292 10.03 18.86 -1.93
C LYS A 292 10.25 17.47 -2.54
N LYS A 293 9.21 16.64 -2.53
CA LYS A 293 9.23 15.29 -3.09
C LYS A 293 8.18 15.17 -4.20
N THR A 294 8.63 14.96 -5.43
CA THR A 294 7.77 14.70 -6.59
C THR A 294 7.65 13.20 -6.79
N TYR A 295 6.43 12.69 -6.92
CA TYR A 295 6.15 11.26 -7.12
C TYR A 295 5.55 11.03 -8.50
N ASP A 296 5.59 9.79 -8.98
CA ASP A 296 4.92 9.38 -10.21
C ASP A 296 3.40 9.13 -10.02
N ILE A 297 2.74 8.76 -11.12
CA ILE A 297 1.34 8.32 -11.11
C ILE A 297 1.29 6.92 -10.51
N ALA A 298 0.39 6.70 -9.55
CA ALA A 298 0.28 5.40 -8.89
C ALA A 298 -0.15 4.29 -9.87
N LYS A 299 0.69 3.25 -9.99
CA LYS A 299 0.48 2.03 -10.80
C LYS A 299 0.72 0.79 -9.94
N THR A 300 0.01 -0.31 -10.18
CA THR A 300 0.25 -1.59 -9.49
C THR A 300 1.62 -2.16 -9.87
N PRO A 301 2.26 -2.99 -9.02
CA PRO A 301 3.46 -3.71 -9.43
C PRO A 301 3.27 -4.51 -10.71
N TYR A 302 2.13 -5.19 -10.88
CA TYR A 302 1.73 -5.85 -12.13
C TYR A 302 1.78 -4.94 -13.35
N GLN A 303 1.19 -3.74 -13.27
CA GLN A 303 1.28 -2.75 -14.36
C GLN A 303 2.73 -2.35 -14.63
N ARG A 304 3.53 -2.09 -13.60
CA ARG A 304 4.94 -1.69 -13.75
C ARG A 304 5.80 -2.79 -14.35
N VAL A 305 5.54 -4.06 -14.05
CA VAL A 305 6.19 -5.20 -14.71
C VAL A 305 5.80 -5.27 -16.19
N LEU A 306 4.51 -5.10 -16.54
CA LEU A 306 4.07 -5.03 -17.94
C LEU A 306 4.67 -3.83 -18.70
N ASP A 307 4.70 -2.64 -18.09
CA ASP A 307 5.26 -1.41 -18.67
C ASP A 307 6.77 -1.51 -18.93
N SER A 308 7.49 -2.37 -18.20
CA SER A 308 8.96 -2.43 -18.19
C SER A 308 9.59 -3.21 -19.35
N GLY A 309 8.79 -3.94 -20.14
CA GLY A 309 9.28 -4.74 -21.26
C GLY A 309 10.11 -6.00 -20.92
N VAL A 310 10.41 -6.28 -19.64
CA VAL A 310 11.29 -7.43 -19.27
C VAL A 310 10.65 -8.81 -19.35
N LEU A 311 9.38 -8.91 -19.74
CA LEU A 311 8.67 -10.18 -19.85
C LEU A 311 8.82 -10.78 -21.25
N THR A 312 9.18 -12.05 -21.33
CA THR A 312 8.91 -12.89 -22.52
C THR A 312 7.41 -12.92 -22.81
N GLU A 313 7.00 -13.03 -24.08
CA GLU A 313 5.57 -13.11 -24.46
C GLU A 313 4.81 -14.27 -23.78
N GLU A 314 5.50 -15.37 -23.46
CA GLU A 314 4.97 -16.46 -22.62
C GLU A 314 4.64 -15.96 -21.20
N ASN A 315 5.61 -15.42 -20.46
CA ASN A 315 5.37 -14.87 -19.11
C ASN A 315 4.36 -13.73 -19.08
N LYS A 316 4.32 -12.89 -20.12
CA LYS A 316 3.33 -11.83 -20.35
C LYS A 316 1.93 -12.42 -20.52
N THR A 317 1.79 -13.51 -21.28
CA THR A 317 0.54 -14.27 -21.41
C THR A 317 0.16 -14.94 -20.09
N ARG A 318 1.13 -15.54 -19.38
CA ARG A 318 0.95 -16.22 -18.08
C ARG A 318 0.45 -15.25 -16.99
N ILE A 319 1.09 -14.08 -16.85
CA ILE A 319 0.74 -13.07 -15.84
C ILE A 319 -0.59 -12.38 -16.14
N GLN A 320 -0.90 -12.11 -17.42
CA GLN A 320 -2.21 -11.57 -17.83
C GLN A 320 -3.33 -12.59 -17.66
N THR A 321 -3.08 -13.86 -17.93
CA THR A 321 -4.05 -14.94 -17.73
C THR A 321 -4.35 -15.14 -16.25
N LEU A 322 -3.32 -15.13 -15.39
CA LEU A 322 -3.50 -15.10 -13.95
C LEU A 322 -4.33 -13.88 -13.51
N TYR A 323 -3.99 -12.66 -13.96
CA TYR A 323 -4.76 -11.46 -13.62
C TYR A 323 -6.25 -11.57 -14.01
N LYS A 324 -6.56 -12.20 -15.14
CA LYS A 324 -7.95 -12.45 -15.58
C LYS A 324 -8.70 -13.42 -14.66
N THR A 325 -8.06 -14.33 -13.92
CA THR A 325 -8.76 -15.21 -12.96
C THR A 325 -9.04 -14.51 -11.63
N LEU A 326 -8.10 -13.71 -11.12
CA LEU A 326 -8.16 -13.07 -9.81
C LEU A 326 -9.39 -12.17 -9.58
N ASN A 327 -9.87 -12.09 -8.34
CA ASN A 327 -10.89 -11.15 -7.88
C ASN A 327 -10.41 -10.51 -6.56
N PRO A 328 -10.27 -9.17 -6.47
CA PRO A 328 -9.73 -8.50 -5.28
C PRO A 328 -10.62 -8.67 -4.04
N MET A 329 -11.94 -8.76 -4.20
CA MET A 329 -12.85 -9.02 -3.09
C MET A 329 -12.78 -10.48 -2.63
N ASP A 330 -12.62 -11.42 -3.56
CA ASP A 330 -12.49 -12.84 -3.22
C ASP A 330 -11.18 -13.15 -2.50
N LEU A 331 -10.07 -12.60 -2.98
CA LEU A 331 -8.77 -12.69 -2.30
C LEU A 331 -8.90 -12.20 -0.86
N LYS A 332 -9.56 -11.05 -0.62
CA LYS A 332 -9.81 -10.55 0.73
C LYS A 332 -10.73 -11.44 1.57
N ARG A 333 -11.79 -12.03 1.00
CA ARG A 333 -12.65 -13.01 1.70
C ARG A 333 -11.84 -14.26 2.12
N ARG A 334 -10.99 -14.78 1.23
CA ARG A 334 -10.15 -15.96 1.49
C ARG A 334 -9.04 -15.68 2.51
N ILE A 335 -8.36 -14.53 2.41
CA ILE A 335 -7.38 -14.07 3.41
C ILE A 335 -8.03 -13.96 4.78
N ASN A 336 -9.20 -13.33 4.89
CA ASN A 336 -9.92 -13.20 6.16
C ASN A 336 -10.28 -14.58 6.75
N LYS A 337 -10.79 -15.52 5.94
CA LYS A 337 -11.12 -16.88 6.40
C LYS A 337 -9.89 -17.64 6.93
N LEU A 338 -8.72 -17.47 6.30
CA LEU A 338 -7.47 -18.07 6.78
C LEU A 338 -6.94 -17.36 8.04
N MET A 339 -7.05 -16.03 8.13
CA MET A 339 -6.74 -15.28 9.34
C MET A 339 -7.64 -15.71 10.52
N GLU A 340 -8.92 -15.99 10.28
CA GLU A 340 -9.82 -16.55 11.29
C GLU A 340 -9.39 -17.97 11.71
N LYS A 341 -8.92 -18.82 10.79
CA LYS A 341 -8.34 -20.12 11.15
C LYS A 341 -7.06 -19.95 11.98
N LEU A 342 -6.13 -19.09 11.55
CA LEU A 342 -4.88 -18.82 12.26
C LEU A 342 -5.14 -18.29 13.68
N ASN A 343 -6.07 -17.35 13.83
CA ASN A 343 -6.48 -16.79 15.12
C ASN A 343 -7.18 -17.81 16.04
N LYS A 344 -7.72 -18.92 15.52
CA LYS A 344 -8.19 -20.03 16.37
C LYS A 344 -7.02 -20.80 16.98
N THR A 345 -5.96 -21.10 16.22
CA THR A 345 -4.78 -21.82 16.74
C THR A 345 -4.18 -21.13 17.96
N LEU A 346 -4.10 -19.78 17.95
CA LEU A 346 -3.61 -18.99 19.08
C LEU A 346 -4.46 -19.15 20.35
N ARG A 347 -5.79 -19.28 20.21
CA ARG A 347 -6.71 -19.36 21.36
C ARG A 347 -6.60 -20.70 22.10
N TYR A 348 -6.38 -21.80 21.39
CA TYR A 348 -6.22 -23.11 22.03
C TYR A 348 -4.95 -23.15 22.88
N ILE A 349 -3.82 -22.66 22.33
CA ILE A 349 -2.55 -22.51 23.07
C ILE A 349 -2.73 -21.67 24.34
N SER A 350 -3.48 -20.55 24.26
CA SER A 350 -3.76 -19.71 25.44
C SER A 350 -4.63 -20.38 26.51
N ILE A 351 -5.49 -21.36 26.14
CA ILE A 351 -6.35 -22.07 27.09
C ILE A 351 -5.58 -23.23 27.74
N GLU A 352 -4.79 -23.97 26.96
CA GLU A 352 -3.89 -25.01 27.44
C GLU A 352 -2.90 -24.45 28.47
N ALA A 353 -2.28 -23.29 28.18
CA ALA A 353 -1.35 -22.60 29.07
C ALA A 353 -1.99 -21.92 30.31
N THR A 354 -3.31 -22.02 30.50
CA THR A 354 -4.00 -21.64 31.76
C THR A 354 -4.58 -22.83 32.51
N ASN A 355 -4.46 -24.04 31.96
CA ASN A 355 -4.96 -25.29 32.55
C ASN A 355 -3.81 -26.21 33.02
N THR A 356 -2.61 -25.65 33.19
CA THR A 356 -1.37 -26.25 33.73
C THR A 356 -0.73 -25.28 34.70
#